data_AF-A0A534YSD2-F1
#
_entry.id   AF-A0A534YSD2-F1
#
_cell.length_a   1.000
_cell.length_b   1.000
_cell.length_c   1.000
_cell.angle_alpha   90.00
_cell.angle_beta   90.00
_cell.angle_gamma   90.00
#
_symmetry.space_group_name_H-M   'P 1'
#
loop_
_entity.id
_entity.type
_entity.pdbx_description
1 polymer ?
#
loop_
_entity_poly.entity_id
_entity_poly.type
_entity_poly.pdbx_seq_one_letter_code
_entity_poly.pdbx_strand_id
1 'polypeptide(L)' 'MTNYTLRELEERLDPEMFFRAHKSTLVNLKHVNEIQPWFGDRYRLVMRDQARSEVALSRVQARALRARLRW' A
#
# COMPACT_ATOMS: atom_id res chain seq x y z
N MET A 1 6.75 1.08 25.64
CA MET A 1 6.88 0.22 24.44
C MET A 1 5.49 -0.01 23.89
N THR A 2 5.16 0.52 22.71
CA THR A 2 3.85 0.36 22.08
C THR A 2 3.90 -0.82 21.12
N ASN A 3 3.49 -2.00 21.59
CA ASN A 3 3.37 -3.21 20.78
C ASN A 3 1.98 -3.23 20.11
N TYR A 4 1.77 -2.37 19.12
CA TYR A 4 0.57 -2.44 18.30
C TYR A 4 0.77 -3.43 17.17
N THR A 5 -0.16 -4.36 17.01
CA THR A 5 -0.18 -5.24 15.84
C THR A 5 -0.48 -4.42 14.59
N LEU A 6 -0.04 -4.90 13.43
CA LEU A 6 -0.33 -4.23 12.15
C LEU A 6 -1.85 -4.08 11.91
N ARG A 7 -2.64 -5.01 12.46
CA ARG A 7 -4.10 -4.98 12.41
C ARG A 7 -4.68 -3.86 13.27
N GLU A 8 -4.21 -3.70 14.50
CA GLU A 8 -4.65 -2.58 15.35
C GLU A 8 -4.26 -1.23 14.76
N LEU A 9 -3.10 -1.15 14.11
CA LEU A 9 -2.70 0.04 13.34
C LEU A 9 -3.65 0.29 12.17
N GLU A 10 -4.00 -0.74 11.39
CA GLU A 10 -4.96 -0.64 10.29
C GLU A 10 -6.36 -0.20 10.77
N GLU A 11 -6.84 -0.70 11.91
CA GLU A 11 -8.14 -0.33 12.48
C GLU A 11 -8.18 1.09 13.05
N ARG A 12 -7.03 1.62 13.51
CA ARG A 12 -6.92 2.97 14.09
C ARG A 12 -6.55 4.04 13.06
N LEU A 13 -5.96 3.65 11.93
CA LEU A 13 -5.52 4.56 10.89
C LEU A 13 -6.60 4.73 9.84
N ASP A 14 -6.64 5.91 9.24
CA ASP A 14 -7.63 6.27 8.23
C ASP A 14 -7.48 5.35 7.01
N PRO A 15 -8.49 4.52 6.67
CA PRO A 15 -8.40 3.58 5.54
C PRO A 15 -8.38 4.30 4.18
N GLU A 16 -8.66 5.61 4.17
CA GLU A 16 -8.52 6.46 2.99
C GLU A 16 -7.09 6.90 2.74
N MET A 17 -6.30 7.02 3.80
CA MET A 17 -4.89 7.42 3.72
C MET A 17 -3.96 6.22 3.77
N PHE A 18 -4.33 5.17 4.49
CA PHE A 18 -3.54 3.97 4.68
C PHE A 18 -4.17 2.78 3.97
N PHE A 19 -3.35 2.05 3.22
CA PHE A 19 -3.76 0.90 2.44
C PHE A 19 -2.88 -0.29 2.75
N ARG A 20 -3.50 -1.47 2.87
CA ARG A 20 -2.78 -2.70 3.16
C ARG A 20 -2.25 -3.36 1.88
N ALA A 21 -1.05 -2.97 1.47
CA ALA A 21 -0.41 -3.49 0.27
C ALA A 21 -0.08 -5.00 0.37
N HIS A 22 0.26 -5.48 1.56
CA HIS A 22 0.58 -6.89 1.84
C HIS A 22 0.17 -7.27 3.27
N LYS A 23 0.06 -8.57 3.59
CA LYS A 23 -0.33 -9.03 4.94
C LYS A 23 0.53 -8.44 6.07
N SER A 24 1.79 -8.10 5.76
CA SER A 24 2.78 -7.53 6.67
C SER A 24 3.14 -6.06 6.35
N THR A 25 2.41 -5.39 5.45
CA THR A 25 2.80 -4.06 4.97
C THR A 25 1.59 -3.16 4.80
N LEU A 26 1.62 -2.04 5.53
CA LEU A 26 0.68 -0.93 5.43
C LEU A 26 1.41 0.26 4.78
N VAL A 27 0.81 0.85 3.75
CA VAL A 27 1.38 1.97 3.00
C VAL A 27 0.49 3.19 3.11
N ASN A 28 1.08 4.38 3.15
CA ASN A 28 0.33 5.62 3.08
C ASN A 28 0.16 6.04 1.61
N LEU A 29 -1.08 6.00 1.11
CA LEU A 29 -1.44 6.37 -0.26
C LEU A 29 -1.13 7.84 -0.58
N LYS A 30 -1.17 8.76 0.39
CA LYS A 30 -0.80 10.17 0.17
C LYS A 30 0.68 10.35 -0.10
N HIS A 31 1.51 9.39 0.32
CA HIS A 31 2.95 9.39 0.10
C HIS A 31 3.37 8.47 -1.04
N VAL A 32 2.43 7.91 -1.80
CA VAL A 32 2.75 7.19 -3.03
C VAL A 32 3.13 8.22 -4.09
N ASN A 33 4.31 8.02 -4.70
CA ASN A 33 4.74 8.80 -5.84
C ASN A 33 4.09 8.27 -7.13
N GLU A 34 4.18 6.95 -7.37
CA GLU A 34 3.72 6.33 -8.61
C GLU A 34 3.28 4.87 -8.37
N ILE A 35 2.36 4.39 -9.20
CA ILE A 35 1.96 2.99 -9.27
C ILE A 35 2.51 2.42 -10.57
N GLN A 36 3.43 1.48 -10.49
CA GLN A 36 4.07 0.89 -11.66
C GLN A 36 3.68 -0.59 -11.79
N PRO A 37 3.37 -1.09 -12.99
CA PRO A 37 3.22 -2.51 -13.21
C PRO A 37 4.55 -3.22 -12.93
N TRP A 38 4.49 -4.32 -12.17
CA TRP A 38 5.66 -5.09 -11.76
C TRP A 38 5.43 -6.54 -12.14
N PHE A 39 6.24 -7.07 -13.06
CA PHE A 39 6.24 -8.49 -13.46
C PHE A 39 4.85 -9.13 -13.64
N GLY A 40 4.28 -8.97 -14.84
CA GLY A 40 2.97 -9.51 -15.22
C GLY A 40 1.81 -8.71 -14.64
N ASP A 41 0.86 -9.40 -14.00
CA ASP A 41 -0.39 -8.84 -13.45
C ASP A 41 -0.24 -8.31 -12.00
N ARG A 42 1.01 -8.05 -11.56
CA ARG A 42 1.31 -7.44 -10.26
C ARG A 42 1.71 -5.98 -10.46
N TYR A 43 1.64 -5.22 -9.38
CA TYR A 43 1.96 -3.80 -9.36
C TYR A 43 2.89 -3.53 -8.19
N ARG A 44 3.70 -2.48 -8.29
CA ARG A 44 4.47 -1.93 -7.19
C ARG A 44 4.09 -0.48 -6.97
N LEU A 45 4.12 -0.06 -5.71
CA LEU A 45 3.99 1.32 -5.31
C LEU A 45 5.39 1.86 -5.07
N VAL A 46 5.72 2.95 -5.74
CA VAL A 46 6.94 3.71 -5.49
C VAL A 46 6.57 4.84 -4.56
N MET A 47 7.16 4.84 -3.36
CA MET A 47 6.91 5.84 -2.34
C MET A 47 7.72 7.12 -2.61
N ARG A 48 7.24 8.26 -2.10
CA ARG A 48 7.86 9.59 -2.26
C ARG A 48 8.91 9.89 -1.18
N ASP A 49 9.44 8.88 -0.51
CA ASP A 49 10.56 9.03 0.42
C ASP A 49 11.90 9.13 -0.33
N GLN A 50 12.95 9.59 0.36
CA GLN A 50 14.29 9.71 -0.23
C GLN A 50 14.84 8.38 -0.73
N ALA A 51 14.48 7.26 -0.11
CA ALA A 51 14.93 5.94 -0.52
C ALA A 51 14.07 5.34 -1.66
N ARG A 52 13.05 6.07 -2.13
CA ARG A 52 12.08 5.60 -3.14
C ARG A 52 11.58 4.19 -2.84
N SER A 53 11.13 4.00 -1.60
CA SER A 53 10.78 2.68 -1.09
C SER A 53 9.75 2.02 -2.02
N GLU A 54 10.03 0.79 -2.42
CA GLU A 54 9.16 0.05 -3.33
C GLU A 54 8.35 -0.99 -2.57
N VAL A 55 7.03 -0.95 -2.73
CA VAL A 55 6.13 -1.90 -2.09
C VAL A 55 5.38 -2.69 -3.15
N ALA A 56 5.69 -3.98 -3.25
CA ALA A 56 5.01 -4.89 -4.16
C ALA A 56 3.59 -5.20 -3.67
N LEU A 57 2.63 -5.09 -4.59
CA LEU A 57 1.24 -5.47 -4.40
C LEU A 57 0.99 -6.89 -4.92
N SER A 58 0.21 -7.64 -4.17
CA SER A 58 -0.37 -8.89 -4.68
C SER A 58 -1.46 -8.58 -5.70
N ARG A 59 -1.81 -9.56 -6.56
CA ARG A 59 -2.84 -9.40 -7.60
C ARG A 59 -4.21 -8.97 -7.03
N VAL A 60 -4.57 -9.49 -5.86
CA VAL A 60 -5.81 -9.15 -5.15
C VAL A 60 -5.77 -7.69 -4.67
N GLN A 61 -4.67 -7.28 -4.05
CA GLN A 61 -4.53 -5.90 -3.56
C GLN A 61 -4.39 -4.89 -4.69
N ALA A 62 -3.76 -5.25 -5.80
CA ALA A 62 -3.73 -4.43 -7.00
C ALA A 62 -5.14 -4.20 -7.57
N ARG A 63 -6.00 -5.23 -7.61
CA ARG A 63 -7.42 -5.06 -7.98
C ARG A 63 -8.16 -4.16 -7.00
N ALA A 64 -7.98 -4.36 -5.70
CA ALA A 64 -8.61 -3.54 -4.67
C ALA A 64 -8.19 -2.07 -4.78
N LEU A 65 -6.91 -1.81 -5.00
CA LEU A 65 -6.37 -0.47 -5.18
C LEU A 65 -6.93 0.21 -6.43
N ARG A 66 -6.99 -0.50 -7.57
CA ARG A 66 -7.61 0.01 -8.80
C ARG A 66 -9.09 0.35 -8.61
N ALA A 67 -9.84 -0.54 -7.97
CA ALA A 67 -11.24 -0.30 -7.65
C ALA A 67 -11.43 0.95 -6.75
N ARG A 68 -10.50 1.17 -5.81
CA ARG A 68 -10.51 2.33 -4.91
C ARG A 68 -10.16 3.63 -5.63
N LEU A 69 -9.21 3.60 -6.57
CA LEU A 69 -8.79 4.76 -7.35
C LEU A 69 -9.73 5.08 -8.52
N ARG A 70 -10.77 4.26 -8.78
CA ARG A 70 -11.69 4.39 -9.92
C ARG A 70 -10.93 4.61 -11.25
N TRP A 71 -9.86 3.85 -11.44
CA TRP A 71 -9.14 3.81 -12.71
C TRP A 71 -9.79 2.79 -13.65
#